data_AF-A0A4Q3CI29-F1
#
_entry.id   AF-A0A4Q3CI29-F1
#
_cell.length_a   1.000
_cell.length_b   1.000
_cell.length_c   1.000
_cell.angle_alpha   90.00
_cell.angle_beta   90.00
_cell.angle_gamma   90.00
#
_symmetry.space_group_name_H-M   'P 1'
#
loop_
_entity.id
_entity.type
_entity.pdbx_description
1 polymer ?
#
loop_
_entity_poly.entity_id
_entity_poly.type
_entity_poly.pdbx_seq_one_letter_code
_entity_poly.pdbx_strand_id
1 'polypeptide(L)' 'MPQINLMRYLNATTLFNNITAITRGVQRFRVKKFVANEPYFLAEITKQKDAQPKDKEEFSALMDNIKDLAEKIINIDPNI' A
#
# COMPACT_ATOMS: atom_id res chain seq x y z
N MET A 1 14.13 4.24 8.94
CA MET A 1 13.30 3.06 9.31
C MET A 1 12.22 2.87 8.25
N PRO A 2 11.99 1.65 7.75
CA PRO A 2 11.04 1.40 6.67
C PRO A 2 9.61 1.69 7.13
N GLN A 3 8.82 2.38 6.30
CA GLN A 3 7.39 2.61 6.54
C GLN A 3 6.63 1.36 6.11
N ILE A 4 5.86 0.76 7.02
CA ILE A 4 5.13 -0.49 6.76
C ILE A 4 3.66 -0.14 6.47
N ASN A 5 3.09 -0.78 5.45
CA ASN A 5 1.67 -0.65 5.11
C ASN A 5 0.84 -1.66 5.89
N LEU A 6 -0.24 -1.18 6.52
CA LEU A 6 -1.24 -2.02 7.16
C LEU A 6 -2.00 -2.74 6.05
N MET A 7 -1.94 -4.07 6.06
CA MET A 7 -2.60 -4.90 5.08
C MET A 7 -3.92 -5.44 5.64
N ARG A 8 -4.99 -5.31 4.86
CA ARG A 8 -6.26 -5.99 5.11
C ARG A 8 -6.29 -7.26 4.27
N TYR A 9 -6.51 -8.38 4.93
CA TYR A 9 -6.80 -9.66 4.26
C TYR A 9 -8.13 -9.56 3.52
N LEU A 10 -8.13 -9.99 2.27
CA LEU A 10 -9.34 -10.11 1.46
C LEU A 10 -9.74 -11.58 1.36
N ASN A 11 -8.92 -12.37 0.66
CA ASN A 11 -9.18 -13.79 0.38
C ASN A 11 -7.86 -14.56 0.36
N ALA A 12 -7.91 -15.88 0.42
CA ALA A 12 -6.78 -16.76 0.16
C ALA A 12 -7.21 -17.89 -0.76
N THR A 13 -6.29 -18.28 -1.65
CA THR A 13 -6.44 -19.42 -2.53
C THR A 13 -5.29 -20.37 -2.27
N THR A 14 -5.60 -21.65 -2.15
CA THR A 14 -4.58 -22.70 -2.06
C THR A 14 -4.37 -23.30 -3.44
N LEU A 15 -3.18 -23.15 -4.01
CA LEU A 15 -2.78 -23.82 -5.24
C LEU A 15 -1.58 -24.71 -4.93
N PHE A 16 -1.73 -26.02 -5.14
CA PHE A 16 -0.63 -27.00 -5.08
C PHE A 16 0.32 -26.82 -3.88
N ASN A 17 -0.24 -26.85 -2.66
CA ASN A 17 0.50 -26.72 -1.40
C ASN A 17 1.08 -25.32 -1.11
N ASN A 18 0.75 -24.31 -1.91
CA ASN A 18 1.04 -22.91 -1.61
C ASN A 18 -0.25 -22.18 -1.21
N ILE A 19 -0.17 -21.37 -0.15
CA ILE A 19 -1.25 -20.46 0.24
C ILE A 19 -0.94 -19.09 -0.38
N THR A 20 -1.77 -18.67 -1.32
CA THR A 20 -1.70 -17.32 -1.90
C THR A 20 -2.74 -16.45 -1.21
N ALA A 21 -2.30 -15.50 -0.40
CA ALA A 21 -3.18 -14.53 0.24
C ALA A 21 -3.31 -13.25 -0.60
N ILE A 22 -4.54 -12.83 -0.87
CA ILE A 22 -4.86 -11.54 -1.46
C ILE A 22 -5.01 -10.53 -0.33
N THR A 23 -4.10 -9.56 -0.29
CA THR A 23 -4.11 -8.48 0.70
C THR A 23 -4.20 -7.12 0.04
N ARG A 24 -4.90 -6.19 0.68
CA ARG A 24 -4.98 -4.78 0.25
C ARG A 24 -4.33 -3.88 1.28
N GLY A 25 -3.42 -3.02 0.85
CA GLY A 25 -2.90 -1.94 1.70
C GLY A 25 -4.01 -0.95 2.08
N VAL A 26 -4.16 -0.66 3.36
CA VAL A 26 -5.17 0.26 3.89
C VAL A 26 -4.55 1.58 4.30
N GLN A 27 -3.49 1.54 5.11
CA GLN A 27 -2.92 2.75 5.71
C GLN A 27 -1.48 2.53 6.14
N ARG A 28 -0.65 3.57 6.11
CA ARG A 28 0.70 3.53 6.66
C ARG A 28 0.67 3.50 8.18
N PHE A 29 1.54 2.69 8.78
CA PHE A 29 1.71 2.65 10.23
C PHE A 29 3.19 2.62 10.61
N ARG A 30 3.45 2.97 11.87
CA ARG A 30 4.76 2.81 12.49
C ARG A 30 4.64 1.83 13.66
N VAL A 31 5.57 0.88 13.72
CA VAL A 31 5.71 -0.01 14.88
C VAL A 31 6.25 0.81 16.06
N LYS A 32 5.57 0.79 17.19
CA LYS A 32 6.05 1.38 18.45
C LYS A 32 6.97 0.42 19.18
N LYS A 33 6.48 -0.81 19.42
CA LYS A 33 7.20 -1.87 20.11
C LYS A 33 6.67 -3.24 19.72
N PHE A 34 7.55 -4.24 19.73
CA PHE A 34 7.15 -5.64 19.66
C PHE A 34 6.78 -6.11 21.07
N VAL A 35 5.67 -6.84 21.18
CA VAL A 35 5.06 -7.28 22.44
C VAL A 35 5.27 -8.79 22.64
N ALA A 36 5.26 -9.56 21.56
CA ALA A 36 5.55 -11.00 21.59
C ALA A 36 6.05 -11.46 20.21
N ASN A 37 6.74 -12.60 20.18
CA ASN A 37 7.37 -13.13 18.96
C ASN A 37 6.89 -14.54 18.58
N GLU A 38 6.14 -15.23 19.45
CA GLU A 38 5.71 -16.61 19.22
C GLU A 38 4.22 -16.79 19.51
N PRO A 39 3.49 -17.57 18.67
CA PRO A 39 3.92 -18.18 17.41
C PRO A 39 4.03 -17.19 16.24
N TYR A 40 3.70 -15.91 16.47
CA TYR A 40 3.81 -14.82 15.50
C TYR A 40 4.19 -13.52 16.19
N PHE A 41 4.82 -12.61 15.44
CA PHE A 41 5.15 -11.27 15.92
C PHE A 41 3.89 -10.45 16.21
N LEU A 42 3.72 -10.09 17.47
CA LEU A 42 2.72 -9.12 17.93
C LEU A 42 3.42 -7.79 18.19
N ALA A 43 2.89 -6.71 17.63
CA ALA A 43 3.46 -5.38 17.78
C ALA A 43 2.38 -4.35 18.07
N GLU A 44 2.70 -3.39 18.94
CA GLU A 44 1.89 -2.20 19.10
C GLU A 44 2.21 -1.23 17.96
N ILE A 45 1.17 -0.77 17.25
CA ILE A 45 1.31 0.10 16.09
C ILE A 45 0.69 1.48 16.33
N THR A 46 1.19 2.49 15.62
CA THR A 46 0.55 3.81 15.52
C THR A 46 0.22 4.10 14.07
N LYS A 47 -1.05 4.44 13.83
CA LYS A 47 -1.53 4.84 12.50
C LYS A 47 -0.90 6.19 12.14
N GLN A 48 -0.33 6.28 10.94
CA GLN A 48 0.14 7.55 10.41
C GLN A 48 -1.00 8.22 9.66
N LYS A 49 -1.22 9.50 9.93
CA LYS A 49 -2.16 10.31 9.15
C LYS A 49 -1.53 10.63 7.80
N ASP A 50 -2.31 10.53 6.74
CA ASP A 50 -1.88 10.97 5.43
C ASP A 50 -1.76 12.50 5.42
N ALA A 51 -0.67 12.99 4.83
CA ALA A 51 -0.50 14.42 4.61
C ALA A 51 -1.50 14.86 3.54
N GLN A 52 -2.34 15.83 3.90
CA GLN A 52 -3.18 16.51 2.91
C GLN A 52 -2.28 17.44 2.08
N PRO A 53 -2.51 17.52 0.76
CA PRO A 53 -1.80 18.48 -0.07
C PRO A 53 -2.10 19.91 0.42
N LYS A 54 -1.06 20.74 0.50
CA LYS A 54 -1.17 22.13 0.97
C LYS A 54 -1.95 23.00 -0.01
N ASP A 55 -1.73 22.78 -1.30
CA ASP A 55 -2.41 23.45 -2.41
C ASP A 55 -3.13 22.40 -3.25
N LYS A 56 -4.43 22.61 -3.48
CA LYS A 56 -5.26 21.67 -4.25
C LYS A 56 -5.12 21.87 -5.76
N GLU A 57 -4.87 23.09 -6.21
CA GLU A 57 -4.78 23.40 -7.64
C GLU A 57 -3.49 22.87 -8.24
N GLU A 58 -2.36 23.15 -7.58
CA GLU A 58 -1.04 22.62 -7.98
C GLU A 58 -1.03 21.09 -7.91
N PHE A 59 -1.64 20.51 -6.86
CA PHE A 59 -1.78 19.07 -6.73
C PHE A 59 -2.62 18.45 -7.86
N SER A 60 -3.74 19.08 -8.25
CA SER A 60 -4.55 18.60 -9.37
C SER A 60 -3.79 18.66 -10.68
N ALA A 61 -3.14 19.79 -10.99
CA ALA A 61 -2.37 19.95 -12.21
C ALA A 61 -1.23 18.94 -12.31
N LEU A 62 -0.52 18.69 -11.21
CA LEU A 62 0.52 17.66 -11.16
C LEU A 62 -0.08 16.26 -11.37
N MET A 63 -1.22 15.97 -10.74
CA MET A 63 -1.87 14.67 -10.85
C MET A 63 -2.37 14.40 -12.27
N ASP A 64 -2.87 15.42 -12.97
CA ASP A 64 -3.31 15.29 -14.35
C ASP A 64 -2.12 15.04 -15.29
N ASN A 65 -0.98 15.72 -15.10
CA ASN A 65 0.25 15.42 -15.84
C ASN A 65 0.73 13.97 -15.63
N ILE A 66 0.63 13.45 -14.39
CA ILE A 66 1.02 12.06 -14.08
C ILE A 66 0.06 11.07 -14.78
N LYS A 67 -1.25 11.33 -14.76
CA LYS A 67 -2.24 10.49 -15.47
C LYS A 67 -1.98 10.48 -16.97
N ASP A 68 -1.75 11.64 -17.58
CA ASP A 68 -1.46 11.74 -19.01
C ASP A 68 -0.20 10.94 -19.40
N LEU A 69 0.82 10.96 -18.55
CA LEU A 69 2.02 10.14 -18.75
C LEU A 69 1.71 8.65 -18.61
N ALA A 70 0.93 8.26 -17.60
CA ALA A 70 0.52 6.88 -17.40
C ALA A 70 -0.32 6.35 -18.58
N GLU A 71 -1.25 7.14 -19.10
CA GLU A 71 -2.03 6.79 -20.29
C GLU A 71 -1.12 6.57 -21.51
N LYS A 72 -0.13 7.44 -21.71
CA LYS A 72 0.87 7.26 -22.77
C LYS A 72 1.65 5.95 -22.59
N ILE A 73 2.05 5.61 -21.37
CA ILE A 73 2.77 4.36 -21.07
C ILE A 73 1.90 3.13 -21.39
N ILE A 74 0.64 3.13 -20.96
CA ILE A 74 -0.31 2.04 -21.23
C ILE A 74 -0.55 1.87 -22.73
N ASN A 75 -0.64 2.98 -23.48
CA ASN A 75 -0.86 2.94 -24.93
C ASN A 75 0.38 2.51 -25.73
N ILE A 76 1.59 2.61 -25.17
CA ILE A 76 2.84 2.19 -25.82
C ILE A 76 2.94 0.66 -25.89
N ASP A 77 2.45 -0.05 -24.87
CA ASP A 77 2.34 -1.52 -24.92
C ASP A 77 1.15 -1.99 -24.09
N PRO A 78 0.01 -2.33 -24.72
CA PRO A 78 -1.19 -2.80 -24.03
C PRO A 78 -1.04 -4.22 -23.44
N ASN A 79 0.11 -4.89 -23.59
CA ASN A 79 0.36 -6.23 -23.08
C ASN A 79 1.15 -6.31 -21.75
N ILE A 80 1.32 -5.19 -21.02
CA ILE A 80 1.91 -5.20 -19.65
C ILE A 80 0.83 -5.33 -18.58
#